data_AF-A0A813MU04-F1
#
_entry.id   AF-A0A813MU04-F1
#
_cell.length_a   1.000
_cell.length_b   1.000
_cell.length_c   1.000
_cell.angle_alpha   90.00
_cell.angle_beta   90.00
_cell.angle_gamma   90.00
#
_symmetry.space_group_name_H-M   'P 1'
#
loop_
_entity.id
_entity.type
_entity.pdbx_description
1 polymer ?
#
loop_
_entity_poly.entity_id
_entity_poly.type
_entity_poly.pdbx_seq_one_letter_code
_entity_poly.pdbx_strand_id
1 'polypeptide(L)'
;MTGHFFEGAEKLLEIWFINGNNGSNKSTKCNDLRNIPRDLIEEVLNLVNCKVLTYAQSATTDTYVLSESSMFVFQTHFILKTCGETTLLHAVQPMLELAREYCGFDVVDQIFYSRRKFLRPELQKAPHTSFDHEVSYLDSIFEGGSAYVLGRTNVDCWYLYTLDKTCVSTKTDQTLEIIMTDLDEEKMKIFYQEYTNSAAEATKKAGIDKLFPNAKIFDYLFDPCGYSMNGLLPDGHYFTIHITPEPDFSYVSFETNVSYNQYQELTRKILKMFNPGKFTTTIFGGTASTSLDGQRKMSLYPDYGRIDHQVVCLVDHDLINTAVKSDADSLLEEICNTIKRTLAVSDIIFSVDILLFTADLPAHALTTKHVHHNGYYACLKCIKRDVWREEGRIVIYPYNQNSSSLRTSPHINVCATLVLHQNKCHQKIVLV
;
A
#
# COMPACT_ATOMS: atom_id res chain seq x y z
N MET A 1 27.10 -14.50 3.43
CA MET A 1 26.06 -14.62 2.40
C MET A 1 25.84 -13.23 1.85
N THR A 2 26.31 -12.93 0.65
CA THR A 2 25.87 -11.73 -0.08
C THR A 2 24.45 -12.03 -0.54
N GLY A 3 23.48 -11.75 0.33
CA GLY A 3 22.06 -12.02 0.10
C GLY A 3 21.54 -11.14 -1.02
N HIS A 4 20.69 -11.72 -1.88
CA HIS A 4 19.92 -10.99 -2.88
C HIS A 4 19.08 -9.91 -2.19
N PHE A 5 19.02 -8.71 -2.76
CA PHE A 5 18.20 -7.59 -2.27
C PHE A 5 17.69 -6.78 -3.45
N PHE A 6 16.43 -6.35 -3.36
CA PHE A 6 15.80 -5.43 -4.30
C PHE A 6 15.10 -4.31 -3.53
N GLU A 7 15.37 -3.06 -3.89
CA GLU A 7 14.68 -1.92 -3.28
C GLU A 7 13.31 -1.73 -3.95
N GLY A 8 12.26 -2.21 -3.29
CA GLY A 8 10.88 -2.03 -3.76
C GLY A 8 10.39 -0.58 -3.68
N ALA A 9 10.94 0.23 -2.76
CA ALA A 9 10.53 1.62 -2.60
C ALA A 9 10.75 2.45 -3.87
N GLU A 10 9.64 2.96 -4.41
CA GLU A 10 9.62 3.66 -5.68
C GLU A 10 9.99 5.14 -5.54
N LYS A 11 10.56 5.65 -6.62
CA LYS A 11 10.74 7.06 -6.93
C LYS A 11 9.63 7.43 -7.90
N LEU A 12 8.83 8.44 -7.59
CA LEU A 12 7.74 8.93 -8.42
C LEU A 12 8.06 10.35 -8.88
N LEU A 13 7.97 10.59 -10.18
CA LEU A 13 8.14 11.90 -10.80
C LEU A 13 6.92 12.20 -11.66
N GLU A 14 6.30 13.33 -11.41
CA GLU A 14 5.22 13.87 -12.22
C GLU A 14 5.57 15.32 -12.62
N ILE A 15 5.46 15.66 -13.90
CA ILE A 15 5.72 17.02 -14.41
C ILE A 15 4.58 17.45 -15.33
N TRP A 16 3.98 18.61 -15.03
CA TRP A 16 2.97 19.27 -15.85
C TRP A 16 3.57 20.47 -16.55
N PHE A 17 3.15 20.65 -17.79
CA PHE A 17 3.60 21.71 -18.66
C PHE A 17 2.43 22.62 -19.07
N ILE A 18 2.77 23.89 -19.28
CA ILE A 18 1.89 24.88 -19.91
C ILE A 18 2.67 25.59 -21.02
N ASN A 19 1.95 26.32 -21.87
CA ASN A 19 2.58 27.18 -22.85
C ASN A 19 2.93 28.52 -22.20
N GLY A 20 4.15 29.00 -22.43
CA GLY A 20 4.51 30.38 -22.18
C GLY A 20 3.61 31.32 -22.98
N ASN A 21 3.21 32.44 -22.36
CA ASN A 21 2.50 33.54 -23.02
C ASN A 21 3.45 34.32 -23.95
N ASN A 22 4.08 33.66 -24.93
CA ASN A 22 4.82 34.32 -25.97
C ASN A 22 3.84 34.74 -27.08
N GLY A 23 3.19 35.87 -26.84
CA GLY A 23 2.48 36.61 -27.87
C GLY A 23 3.38 36.80 -29.09
N SER A 24 2.85 36.46 -30.27
CA SER A 24 3.36 36.74 -31.63
C SER A 24 4.08 35.65 -32.42
N ASN A 25 4.47 34.51 -31.87
CA ASN A 25 4.89 33.36 -32.68
C ASN A 25 4.05 32.13 -32.33
N LYS A 26 2.99 31.89 -33.11
CA LYS A 26 2.28 30.60 -33.09
C LYS A 26 3.31 29.52 -33.42
N SER A 27 3.80 28.81 -32.39
CA SER A 27 4.54 27.59 -32.61
C SER A 27 3.65 26.68 -33.47
N THR A 28 4.20 26.13 -34.54
CA THR A 28 3.52 25.14 -35.38
C THR A 28 3.44 23.77 -34.71
N LYS A 29 3.98 23.64 -33.48
CA LYS A 29 4.03 22.40 -32.72
C LYS A 29 2.71 22.21 -31.97
N CYS A 30 2.24 20.97 -31.94
CA CYS A 30 1.02 20.60 -31.23
C CYS A 30 1.38 20.35 -29.76
N ASN A 31 0.73 21.06 -28.86
CA ASN A 31 0.95 21.02 -27.40
C ASN A 31 0.45 19.69 -26.82
N ASP A 32 1.19 18.63 -27.11
CA ASP A 32 0.89 17.26 -26.76
C ASP A 32 2.21 16.48 -26.60
N LEU A 33 2.54 16.07 -25.37
CA LEU A 33 3.76 15.32 -25.07
C LEU A 33 3.83 13.98 -25.80
N ARG A 34 2.70 13.45 -26.24
CA ARG A 34 2.64 12.20 -27.02
C ARG A 34 3.19 12.36 -28.44
N ASN A 35 3.51 13.59 -28.86
CA ASN A 35 4.23 13.85 -30.11
C ASN A 35 5.74 13.59 -30.00
N ILE A 36 6.28 13.39 -28.79
CA ILE A 36 7.68 12.99 -28.63
C ILE A 36 7.87 11.60 -29.25
N PRO A 37 8.83 11.42 -30.17
CA PRO A 37 9.14 10.12 -30.75
C PRO A 37 9.43 9.07 -29.68
N ARG A 38 8.83 7.88 -29.84
CA ARG A 38 8.94 6.80 -28.86
C ARG A 38 10.39 6.35 -28.62
N ASP A 39 11.20 6.30 -29.67
CA ASP A 39 12.62 5.96 -29.59
C ASP A 39 13.39 6.93 -28.67
N LEU A 40 13.06 8.22 -28.68
CA LEU A 40 13.66 9.21 -27.78
C LEU A 40 13.17 9.02 -26.33
N ILE A 41 11.90 8.67 -26.11
CA ILE A 41 11.41 8.28 -24.78
C ILE A 41 12.18 7.05 -24.28
N GLU A 42 12.39 6.05 -25.13
CA GLU A 42 13.17 4.86 -24.78
C GLU A 42 14.65 5.19 -24.49
N GLU A 43 15.27 6.14 -25.20
CA GLU A 43 16.61 6.65 -24.88
C GLU A 43 16.68 7.28 -23.49
N VAL A 44 15.69 8.09 -23.11
CA VAL A 44 15.61 8.67 -21.75
C VAL A 44 15.40 7.58 -20.69
N LEU A 45 14.54 6.59 -20.97
CA LEU A 45 14.34 5.46 -20.04
C LEU A 45 15.63 4.64 -19.89
N ASN A 46 16.36 4.42 -20.98
CA ASN A 46 17.66 3.74 -20.95
C ASN A 46 18.69 4.49 -20.10
N LEU A 47 18.70 5.83 -20.15
CA LEU A 47 19.59 6.67 -19.34
C LEU A 47 19.38 6.44 -17.83
N VAL A 48 18.14 6.21 -17.40
CA VAL A 48 17.80 5.98 -15.99
C VAL A 48 17.81 4.51 -15.56
N ASN A 49 18.32 3.63 -16.43
CA ASN A 49 18.39 2.17 -16.28
C ASN A 49 17.02 1.46 -16.30
N CYS A 50 16.07 1.97 -17.08
CA CYS A 50 14.77 1.35 -17.30
C CYS A 50 14.63 0.86 -18.75
N LYS A 51 14.06 -0.33 -18.95
CA LYS A 51 13.72 -0.87 -20.27
C LYS A 51 12.20 -0.94 -20.42
N VAL A 52 11.69 -0.65 -21.61
CA VAL A 52 10.27 -0.85 -21.93
C VAL A 52 10.01 -2.33 -22.16
N LEU A 53 9.11 -2.91 -21.38
CA LEU A 53 8.66 -4.30 -21.53
C LEU A 53 7.43 -4.37 -22.43
N THR A 54 6.45 -3.50 -22.15
CA THR A 54 5.19 -3.42 -22.89
C THR A 54 4.84 -1.95 -23.12
N TYR A 55 4.33 -1.66 -24.31
CA TYR A 55 3.85 -0.33 -24.70
C TYR A 55 2.41 -0.41 -25.22
N ALA A 56 1.61 0.58 -24.89
CA ALA A 56 0.29 0.76 -25.47
C ALA A 56 -0.12 2.23 -25.53
N GLN A 57 -1.05 2.52 -26.44
CA GLN A 57 -1.65 3.84 -26.59
C GLN A 57 -3.17 3.76 -26.39
N SER A 58 -3.72 4.80 -25.80
CA SER A 58 -5.15 5.10 -25.76
C SER A 58 -5.42 6.44 -26.46
N ALA A 59 -6.69 6.87 -26.47
CA ALA A 59 -7.04 8.18 -27.03
C ALA A 59 -6.40 9.36 -26.28
N THR A 60 -6.02 9.17 -25.01
CA THR A 60 -5.56 10.24 -24.10
C THR A 60 -4.17 10.00 -23.52
N THR A 61 -3.66 8.77 -23.59
CA THR A 61 -2.51 8.35 -22.80
C THR A 61 -1.66 7.31 -23.52
N ASP A 62 -0.36 7.52 -23.53
CA ASP A 62 0.64 6.51 -23.86
C ASP A 62 1.13 5.87 -22.56
N THR A 63 1.16 4.55 -22.48
CA THR A 63 1.57 3.81 -21.29
C THR A 63 2.70 2.83 -21.58
N TYR A 64 3.67 2.78 -20.67
CA TYR A 64 4.85 1.94 -20.74
C TYR A 64 4.96 1.16 -19.44
N VAL A 65 4.90 -0.17 -19.54
CA VAL A 65 5.32 -1.06 -18.44
C VAL A 65 6.83 -1.20 -18.56
N LEU A 66 7.55 -0.86 -17.50
CA LEU A 66 9.01 -0.84 -17.47
C LEU A 66 9.56 -2.04 -16.71
N SER A 67 10.84 -2.36 -16.96
CA SER A 67 11.58 -3.35 -16.19
C SER A 67 11.63 -3.05 -14.70
N GLU A 68 11.52 -1.77 -14.35
CA GLU A 68 11.66 -1.26 -12.99
C GLU A 68 10.51 -0.31 -12.62
N SER A 69 9.26 -0.60 -13.02
CA SER A 69 8.00 0.13 -12.72
C SER A 69 7.23 0.61 -13.98
N SER A 70 6.87 1.90 -14.12
CA SER A 70 5.90 2.37 -15.13
C SER A 70 6.11 3.82 -15.58
N MET A 71 5.66 4.12 -16.81
CA MET A 71 5.55 5.49 -17.30
C MET A 71 4.20 5.73 -17.99
N PHE A 72 3.63 6.91 -17.79
CA PHE A 72 2.43 7.39 -18.47
C PHE A 72 2.71 8.76 -19.09
N VAL A 73 2.36 8.94 -20.36
CA VAL A 73 2.50 10.21 -21.08
C VAL A 73 1.12 10.67 -21.53
N PHE A 74 0.70 11.81 -21.01
CA PHE A 74 -0.55 12.49 -21.34
C PHE A 74 -0.27 13.69 -22.23
N GLN A 75 -1.31 14.42 -22.61
CA GLN A 75 -1.14 15.61 -23.45
C GLN A 75 -0.21 16.67 -22.83
N THR A 76 -0.36 16.97 -21.55
CA THR A 76 0.31 18.11 -20.90
C THR A 76 1.20 17.71 -19.72
N HIS A 77 1.27 16.42 -19.40
CA HIS A 77 2.08 15.94 -18.29
C HIS A 77 2.54 14.50 -18.53
N PHE A 78 3.56 14.09 -17.81
CA PHE A 78 3.96 12.69 -17.74
C PHE A 78 4.17 12.28 -16.28
N ILE A 79 4.09 10.97 -16.08
CA ILE A 79 4.36 10.29 -14.82
C ILE A 79 5.43 9.24 -15.11
N LEU A 80 6.54 9.29 -14.38
CA LEU A 80 7.59 8.29 -14.42
C LEU A 80 7.78 7.75 -13.01
N LYS A 81 7.57 6.45 -12.84
CA LYS A 81 7.79 5.73 -11.60
C LYS A 81 8.87 4.68 -11.82
N THR A 82 9.83 4.63 -10.90
CA THR A 82 10.95 3.67 -10.98
C THR A 82 11.33 3.11 -9.61
N CYS A 83 11.73 1.84 -9.53
CA CYS A 83 12.22 1.18 -8.31
C CYS A 83 13.69 0.73 -8.44
N GLY A 84 14.20 -0.04 -7.46
CA GLY A 84 15.57 -0.51 -7.44
C GLY A 84 16.62 0.61 -7.30
N GLU A 85 17.74 0.46 -8.00
CA GLU A 85 18.85 1.43 -8.03
C GLU A 85 18.79 2.39 -9.24
N THR A 86 17.62 2.52 -9.86
CA THR A 86 17.37 3.45 -10.98
C THR A 86 17.66 4.90 -10.58
N THR A 87 18.07 5.70 -11.58
CA THR A 87 18.47 7.10 -11.36
C THR A 87 17.47 8.08 -11.98
N LEU A 88 16.20 7.96 -11.58
CA LEU A 88 15.05 8.67 -12.15
C LEU A 88 15.26 10.16 -12.39
N LEU A 89 15.93 10.88 -11.48
CA LEU A 89 16.09 12.34 -11.63
C LEU A 89 16.97 12.74 -12.83
N HIS A 90 17.78 11.83 -13.38
CA HIS A 90 18.49 12.07 -14.63
C HIS A 90 17.55 12.14 -15.85
N ALA A 91 16.30 11.66 -15.75
CA ALA A 91 15.31 11.82 -16.82
C ALA A 91 14.72 13.23 -16.91
N VAL A 92 14.82 14.06 -15.86
CA VAL A 92 14.17 15.37 -15.81
C VAL A 92 14.65 16.26 -16.96
N GLN A 93 15.96 16.54 -17.03
CA GLN A 93 16.52 17.47 -18.02
C GLN A 93 16.26 17.02 -19.47
N PRO A 94 16.52 15.75 -19.87
CA PRO A 94 16.17 15.27 -21.21
C PRO A 94 14.67 15.39 -21.53
N MET A 95 13.78 15.08 -20.58
CA MET A 95 12.34 15.20 -20.82
C MET A 95 11.91 16.66 -21.02
N LEU A 96 12.48 17.62 -20.28
CA LEU A 96 12.21 19.04 -20.49
C LEU A 96 12.65 19.49 -21.90
N GLU A 97 13.81 19.01 -22.36
CA GLU A 97 14.34 19.31 -23.68
C GLU A 97 13.45 18.76 -24.80
N LEU A 98 13.01 17.49 -24.68
CA LEU A 98 12.09 16.86 -25.63
C LEU A 98 10.71 17.54 -25.63
N ALA A 99 10.17 17.90 -24.47
CA ALA A 99 8.89 18.61 -24.37
C ALA A 99 8.93 19.96 -25.10
N ARG A 100 10.04 20.71 -24.97
CA ARG A 100 10.25 21.96 -25.70
C ARG A 100 10.44 21.74 -27.19
N GLU A 101 11.24 20.74 -27.56
CA GLU A 101 11.62 20.48 -28.94
C GLU A 101 10.47 19.88 -29.77
N TYR A 102 9.66 18.98 -29.23
CA TYR A 102 8.63 18.31 -30.02
C TYR A 102 7.23 18.88 -29.80
N CYS A 103 6.97 19.45 -28.62
CA CYS A 103 5.62 19.82 -28.20
C CYS A 103 5.45 21.33 -28.03
N GLY A 104 6.55 22.08 -27.94
CA GLY A 104 6.52 23.52 -27.74
C GLY A 104 6.24 23.94 -26.29
N PHE A 105 6.33 23.01 -25.33
CA PHE A 105 6.22 23.31 -23.91
C PHE A 105 7.52 23.93 -23.41
N ASP A 106 7.49 25.22 -23.08
CA ASP A 106 8.63 26.00 -22.58
C ASP A 106 8.51 26.36 -21.10
N VAL A 107 7.38 26.06 -20.46
CA VAL A 107 7.11 26.36 -19.05
C VAL A 107 6.65 25.09 -18.33
N VAL A 108 7.35 24.76 -17.24
CA VAL A 108 6.89 23.77 -16.26
C VAL A 108 5.90 24.45 -15.33
N ASP A 109 4.68 23.94 -15.30
CA ASP A 109 3.63 24.41 -14.42
C ASP A 109 3.81 23.82 -13.02
N GLN A 110 4.02 22.51 -12.93
CA GLN A 110 4.17 21.78 -11.65
C GLN A 110 5.16 20.65 -11.80
N ILE A 111 5.85 20.35 -10.71
CA ILE A 111 6.56 19.10 -10.50
C ILE A 111 6.15 18.52 -9.15
N PHE A 112 5.97 17.21 -9.09
CA PHE A 112 5.98 16.46 -7.85
C PHE A 112 7.02 15.36 -8.01
N TYR A 113 8.05 15.43 -7.17
CA TYR A 113 8.98 14.33 -6.97
C TYR A 113 8.75 13.77 -5.57
N SER A 114 8.43 12.49 -5.47
CA SER A 114 8.16 11.88 -4.18
C SER A 114 8.72 10.47 -4.08
N ARG A 115 8.93 10.03 -2.84
CA ARG A 115 9.27 8.64 -2.52
C ARG A 115 9.10 8.34 -1.04
N ARG A 116 8.88 7.08 -0.72
CA ARG A 116 9.07 6.58 0.65
C ARG A 116 10.56 6.52 1.00
N LYS A 117 10.87 6.48 2.29
CA LYS A 117 12.20 6.16 2.79
C LYS A 117 12.65 4.78 2.29
N PHE A 118 13.87 4.74 1.73
CA PHE A 118 14.50 3.50 1.26
C PHE A 118 14.79 2.55 2.42
N LEU A 119 14.72 1.25 2.14
CA LEU A 119 15.14 0.22 3.09
C LEU A 119 16.69 0.14 3.17
N ARG A 120 17.37 0.38 2.04
CA ARG A 120 18.84 0.38 1.91
C ARG A 120 19.33 1.63 1.15
N PRO A 121 19.24 2.83 1.77
CA PRO A 121 19.68 4.07 1.12
C PRO A 121 21.15 4.05 0.67
N GLU A 122 22.01 3.26 1.33
CA GLU A 122 23.42 3.10 1.00
C GLU A 122 23.69 2.44 -0.37
N LEU A 123 22.69 1.77 -0.96
CA LEU A 123 22.79 1.14 -2.29
C LEU A 123 22.37 2.07 -3.42
N GLN A 124 21.73 3.20 -3.09
CA GLN A 124 21.24 4.14 -4.09
C GLN A 124 22.39 4.93 -4.73
N LYS A 125 22.23 5.27 -6.01
CA LYS A 125 23.22 6.04 -6.79
C LYS A 125 22.83 7.51 -6.80
N ALA A 126 23.83 8.39 -6.94
CA ALA A 126 23.56 9.82 -7.09
C ALA A 126 22.57 10.09 -8.26
N PRO A 127 21.64 11.04 -8.13
CA PRO A 127 21.44 11.94 -6.97
C PRO A 127 20.66 11.33 -5.79
N HIS A 128 20.22 10.08 -5.88
CA HIS A 128 19.30 9.42 -4.92
C HIS A 128 19.93 8.89 -3.62
N THR A 129 21.13 9.34 -3.27
CA THR A 129 21.84 8.87 -2.06
C THR A 129 21.26 9.44 -0.76
N SER A 130 20.57 10.57 -0.85
CA SER A 130 19.81 11.19 0.26
C SER A 130 18.75 12.11 -0.31
N PHE A 131 17.74 12.47 0.50
CA PHE A 131 16.74 13.44 0.07
C PHE A 131 17.36 14.83 -0.14
N ASP A 132 18.34 15.23 0.67
CA ASP A 132 19.03 16.52 0.50
C ASP A 132 19.76 16.62 -0.86
N HIS A 133 20.34 15.52 -1.34
CA HIS A 133 20.97 15.47 -2.66
C HIS A 133 19.95 15.50 -3.80
N GLU A 134 18.79 14.85 -3.63
CA GLU A 134 17.69 14.90 -4.59
C GLU A 134 17.12 16.33 -4.71
N VAL A 135 16.92 17.00 -3.57
CA VAL A 135 16.51 18.41 -3.51
C VAL A 135 17.56 19.31 -4.16
N SER A 136 18.84 19.16 -3.79
CA SER A 136 19.93 19.97 -4.37
C SER A 136 20.05 19.80 -5.88
N TYR A 137 19.80 18.59 -6.40
CA TYR A 137 19.78 18.33 -7.83
C TYR A 137 18.59 19.03 -8.50
N LEU A 138 17.39 18.93 -7.93
CA LEU A 138 16.19 19.56 -8.47
C LEU A 138 16.27 21.10 -8.40
N ASP A 139 16.80 21.68 -7.33
CA ASP A 139 17.04 23.12 -7.17
C ASP A 139 18.09 23.65 -8.18
N SER A 140 18.93 22.77 -8.75
CA SER A 140 19.84 23.17 -9.84
C SER A 140 19.13 23.33 -11.18
N ILE A 141 17.91 22.80 -11.31
CA ILE A 141 17.09 22.81 -12.52
C ILE A 141 15.93 23.80 -12.39
N PHE A 142 15.32 23.88 -11.21
CA PHE A 142 14.12 24.66 -10.94
C PHE A 142 14.37 25.75 -9.88
N GLU A 143 13.71 26.89 -10.06
CA GLU A 143 13.66 27.94 -9.04
C GLU A 143 12.39 27.79 -8.18
N GLY A 144 12.48 28.14 -6.90
CA GLY A 144 11.33 28.08 -5.99
C GLY A 144 10.95 26.68 -5.53
N GLY A 145 11.93 25.78 -5.41
CA GLY A 145 11.75 24.44 -4.87
C GLY A 145 11.35 24.45 -3.40
N SER A 146 10.42 23.55 -3.05
CA SER A 146 9.92 23.32 -1.70
C SER A 146 9.93 21.83 -1.38
N ALA A 147 10.56 21.47 -0.27
CA ALA A 147 10.76 20.09 0.16
C ALA A 147 10.07 19.82 1.50
N TYR A 148 9.39 18.67 1.59
CA TYR A 148 8.62 18.23 2.75
C TYR A 148 8.96 16.79 3.13
N VAL A 149 8.86 16.50 4.43
CA VAL A 149 8.99 15.15 4.97
C VAL A 149 7.77 14.86 5.84
N LEU A 150 7.08 13.76 5.54
CA LEU A 150 5.84 13.37 6.18
C LEU A 150 5.94 12.02 6.84
N GLY A 151 5.33 11.87 8.01
CA GLY A 151 5.50 10.72 8.88
C GLY A 151 6.63 10.90 9.89
N ARG A 152 7.13 9.78 10.43
CA ARG A 152 8.12 9.75 11.52
C ARG A 152 9.51 9.53 10.95
N THR A 153 10.32 10.58 10.87
CA THR A 153 11.67 10.55 10.24
C THR A 153 12.59 9.45 10.79
N ASN A 154 12.47 9.13 12.08
CA ASN A 154 13.25 8.08 12.75
C ASN A 154 12.75 6.65 12.50
N VAL A 155 11.55 6.48 11.93
CA VAL A 155 10.96 5.17 11.62
C VAL A 155 10.78 5.08 10.11
N ASP A 156 9.70 5.67 9.63
CA ASP A 156 9.25 5.61 8.24
C ASP A 156 8.60 6.94 7.89
N CYS A 157 8.95 7.45 6.70
CA CYS A 157 8.51 8.73 6.22
C CYS A 157 8.45 8.74 4.69
N TRP A 158 7.69 9.69 4.18
CA TRP A 158 7.52 9.96 2.77
C TRP A 158 8.04 11.37 2.47
N TYR A 159 8.81 11.47 1.41
CA TYR A 159 9.51 12.67 0.97
C TYR A 159 8.78 13.26 -0.23
N LEU A 160 8.69 14.59 -0.28
CA LEU A 160 8.06 15.33 -1.38
C LEU A 160 8.87 16.56 -1.72
N TYR A 161 9.20 16.74 -3.00
CA TYR A 161 9.67 17.99 -3.57
C TYR A 161 8.63 18.49 -4.57
N THR A 162 8.34 19.79 -4.52
CA THR A 162 7.47 20.49 -5.47
C THR A 162 7.91 21.94 -5.65
N LEU A 163 7.21 22.73 -6.48
CA LEU A 163 7.47 24.16 -6.64
C LEU A 163 6.45 24.98 -5.86
N ASP A 164 6.93 26.05 -5.21
CA ASP A 164 6.07 27.06 -4.61
C ASP A 164 5.33 27.82 -5.70
N LYS A 165 4.05 27.50 -5.88
CA LYS A 165 3.17 28.24 -6.77
C LYS A 165 2.71 29.55 -6.13
N THR A 166 2.62 30.60 -6.95
CA THR A 166 1.98 31.86 -6.56
C THR A 166 0.49 31.91 -6.90
N CYS A 167 -0.04 30.90 -7.61
CA CYS A 167 -1.44 30.87 -8.06
C CYS A 167 -2.11 29.51 -7.84
N VAL A 168 -3.41 29.55 -7.51
CA VAL A 168 -4.23 28.35 -7.27
C VAL A 168 -4.71 27.79 -8.60
N SER A 169 -4.43 26.52 -8.86
CA SER A 169 -4.99 25.78 -10.00
C SER A 169 -6.47 25.43 -9.76
N THR A 170 -7.31 25.52 -10.79
CA THR A 170 -8.72 25.09 -10.73
C THR A 170 -8.91 23.61 -11.09
N LYS A 171 -7.83 22.84 -11.28
CA LYS A 171 -7.92 21.43 -11.64
C LYS A 171 -8.41 20.59 -10.46
N THR A 172 -9.24 19.60 -10.76
CA THR A 172 -9.80 18.66 -9.78
C THR A 172 -9.02 17.34 -9.77
N ASP A 173 -7.74 17.38 -10.12
CA ASP A 173 -6.91 16.18 -10.22
C ASP A 173 -6.75 15.57 -8.82
N GLN A 174 -6.77 14.25 -8.76
CA GLN A 174 -6.59 13.47 -7.54
C GLN A 174 -5.69 12.29 -7.85
N THR A 175 -4.79 11.97 -6.92
CA THR A 175 -3.94 10.77 -6.97
C THR A 175 -4.04 10.07 -5.63
N LEU A 176 -4.32 8.76 -5.66
CA LEU A 176 -4.21 7.88 -4.50
C LEU A 176 -2.99 6.97 -4.71
N GLU A 177 -2.09 6.96 -3.74
CA GLU A 177 -1.05 5.95 -3.57
C GLU A 177 -1.33 5.10 -2.33
N ILE A 178 -1.12 3.79 -2.45
CA ILE A 178 -1.11 2.84 -1.34
C ILE A 178 0.19 2.06 -1.41
N ILE A 179 1.03 2.21 -0.39
CA ILE A 179 2.31 1.51 -0.28
C ILE A 179 2.20 0.47 0.83
N MET A 180 2.51 -0.78 0.53
CA MET A 180 2.30 -1.94 1.39
C MET A 180 3.61 -2.70 1.60
N THR A 181 3.86 -3.14 2.82
CA THR A 181 5.05 -3.93 3.22
C THR A 181 4.64 -5.00 4.23
N ASP A 182 5.54 -5.94 4.51
CA ASP A 182 5.31 -7.10 5.38
C ASP A 182 4.12 -7.92 4.86
N LEU A 183 4.17 -8.32 3.59
CA LEU A 183 3.05 -8.94 2.89
C LEU A 183 2.86 -10.42 3.24
N ASP A 184 1.62 -10.90 3.10
CA ASP A 184 1.27 -12.30 3.28
C ASP A 184 1.97 -13.20 2.26
N GLU A 185 2.84 -14.09 2.73
CA GLU A 185 3.66 -14.95 1.88
C GLU A 185 2.84 -15.85 0.95
N GLU A 186 1.68 -16.35 1.38
CA GLU A 186 0.81 -17.18 0.54
C GLU A 186 0.17 -16.36 -0.59
N LYS A 187 -0.14 -15.09 -0.34
CA LYS A 187 -0.55 -14.16 -1.40
C LYS A 187 0.58 -13.84 -2.36
N MET A 188 1.80 -13.67 -1.84
CA MET A 188 2.97 -13.32 -2.64
C MET A 188 3.41 -14.44 -3.59
N LYS A 189 3.18 -15.72 -3.25
CA LYS A 189 3.44 -16.87 -4.14
C LYS A 189 2.82 -16.73 -5.53
N ILE A 190 1.68 -16.05 -5.66
CA ILE A 190 1.02 -15.81 -6.95
C ILE A 190 1.97 -15.17 -7.97
N PHE A 191 2.92 -14.36 -7.51
CA PHE A 191 3.82 -13.54 -8.33
C PHE A 191 5.21 -14.16 -8.53
N TYR A 192 5.35 -15.47 -8.32
CA TYR A 192 6.51 -16.27 -8.72
C TYR A 192 6.15 -17.16 -9.91
N GLN A 193 7.08 -17.31 -10.86
CA GLN A 193 6.87 -18.17 -12.03
C GLN A 193 6.70 -19.66 -11.65
N GLU A 194 7.18 -20.07 -10.48
CA GLU A 194 6.97 -21.41 -9.93
C GLU A 194 5.49 -21.74 -9.73
N TYR A 195 4.66 -20.77 -9.35
CA TYR A 195 3.24 -20.98 -9.03
C TYR A 195 2.28 -20.47 -10.12
N THR A 196 2.77 -19.64 -11.05
CA THR A 196 1.94 -18.98 -12.04
C THR A 196 2.67 -18.88 -13.39
N ASN A 197 2.00 -19.33 -14.46
CA ASN A 197 2.67 -19.51 -15.76
C ASN A 197 2.70 -18.23 -16.62
N SER A 198 1.91 -17.21 -16.26
CA SER A 198 1.80 -15.98 -17.04
C SER A 198 1.34 -14.79 -16.20
N ALA A 199 1.67 -13.58 -16.65
CA ALA A 199 1.21 -12.34 -16.03
C ALA A 199 -0.33 -12.28 -15.96
N ALA A 200 -1.03 -12.59 -17.05
CA ALA A 200 -2.48 -12.62 -17.09
C ALA A 200 -3.12 -13.62 -16.09
N GLU A 201 -2.44 -14.73 -15.81
CA GLU A 201 -2.89 -15.69 -14.78
C GLU A 201 -2.69 -15.11 -13.37
N ALA A 202 -1.57 -14.42 -13.11
CA ALA A 202 -1.31 -13.74 -11.84
C ALA A 202 -2.37 -12.66 -11.58
N THR A 203 -2.66 -11.84 -12.59
CA THR A 203 -3.70 -10.79 -12.57
C THR A 203 -5.05 -11.34 -12.11
N LYS A 204 -5.48 -12.47 -12.68
CA LYS A 204 -6.75 -13.13 -12.35
C LYS A 204 -6.75 -13.80 -10.98
N LYS A 205 -5.66 -14.49 -10.62
CA LYS A 205 -5.51 -15.17 -9.32
C LYS A 205 -5.53 -14.16 -8.17
N ALA A 206 -4.86 -13.02 -8.33
CA ALA A 206 -4.84 -11.95 -7.34
C ALA A 206 -6.16 -11.17 -7.28
N GLY A 207 -6.97 -11.21 -8.35
CA GLY A 207 -8.22 -10.47 -8.48
C GLY A 207 -8.04 -9.01 -8.93
N ILE A 208 -6.88 -8.68 -9.50
CA ILE A 208 -6.55 -7.36 -10.05
C ILE A 208 -7.49 -7.01 -11.22
N ASP A 209 -7.85 -8.01 -12.02
CA ASP A 209 -8.79 -7.89 -13.16
C ASP A 209 -10.17 -7.35 -12.75
N LYS A 210 -10.54 -7.51 -11.47
CA LYS A 210 -11.85 -7.09 -10.94
C LYS A 210 -11.83 -5.74 -10.24
N LEU A 211 -10.65 -5.12 -10.10
CA LEU A 211 -10.51 -3.85 -9.39
C LEU A 211 -11.22 -2.73 -10.17
N PHE A 212 -10.96 -2.67 -11.47
CA PHE A 212 -11.61 -1.77 -12.42
C PHE A 212 -12.09 -2.58 -13.64
N PRO A 213 -13.35 -3.06 -13.67
CA PRO A 213 -13.82 -4.03 -14.66
C PRO A 213 -13.70 -3.61 -16.14
N ASN A 214 -13.66 -2.31 -16.41
CA ASN A 214 -13.55 -1.76 -17.77
C ASN A 214 -12.11 -1.37 -18.15
N ALA A 215 -11.14 -1.61 -17.28
CA ALA A 215 -9.76 -1.25 -17.54
C ALA A 215 -9.10 -2.26 -18.49
N LYS A 216 -8.31 -1.74 -19.42
CA LYS A 216 -7.39 -2.53 -20.22
C LYS A 216 -6.10 -2.70 -19.44
N ILE A 217 -5.73 -3.94 -19.15
CA ILE A 217 -4.55 -4.30 -18.35
C ILE A 217 -3.40 -4.70 -19.27
N PHE A 218 -2.22 -4.16 -18.97
CA PHE A 218 -0.94 -4.52 -19.56
C PHE A 218 -0.05 -4.99 -18.42
N ASP A 219 0.16 -6.30 -18.32
CA ASP A 219 0.85 -6.93 -17.21
C ASP A 219 2.16 -7.61 -17.64
N TYR A 220 3.05 -7.79 -16.68
CA TYR A 220 4.30 -8.51 -16.85
C TYR A 220 4.66 -9.26 -15.57
N LEU A 221 5.15 -10.49 -15.73
CA LEU A 221 5.60 -11.38 -14.65
C LEU A 221 7.10 -11.62 -14.84
N PHE A 222 7.89 -11.19 -13.87
CA PHE A 222 9.35 -11.24 -13.90
C PHE A 222 9.88 -12.65 -13.56
N ASP A 223 11.12 -12.93 -13.96
CA ASP A 223 11.82 -14.19 -13.70
C ASP A 223 12.91 -13.96 -12.63
N PRO A 224 12.94 -14.74 -11.53
CA PRO A 224 12.01 -15.82 -11.17
C PRO A 224 10.69 -15.34 -10.56
N CYS A 225 10.63 -14.08 -10.12
CA CYS A 225 9.47 -13.50 -9.44
C CYS A 225 9.41 -11.99 -9.59
N GLY A 226 8.26 -11.43 -9.24
CA GLY A 226 7.96 -10.01 -9.38
C GLY A 226 6.85 -9.80 -10.40
N TYR A 227 6.06 -8.74 -10.22
CA TYR A 227 4.96 -8.43 -11.12
C TYR A 227 4.79 -6.92 -11.27
N SER A 228 4.46 -6.47 -12.48
CA SER A 228 4.11 -5.08 -12.76
C SER A 228 2.96 -5.00 -13.74
N MET A 229 2.08 -4.02 -13.57
CA MET A 229 1.02 -3.78 -14.53
C MET A 229 0.59 -2.33 -14.61
N ASN A 230 0.14 -1.94 -15.80
CA ASN A 230 -0.61 -0.71 -16.04
C ASN A 230 -2.04 -1.05 -16.44
N GLY A 231 -2.99 -0.32 -15.87
CA GLY A 231 -4.40 -0.34 -16.24
C GLY A 231 -4.82 1.00 -16.80
N LEU A 232 -5.47 1.01 -17.98
CA LEU A 232 -6.07 2.20 -18.57
C LEU A 232 -7.58 2.08 -18.64
N LEU A 233 -8.29 3.07 -18.11
CA LEU A 233 -9.75 3.17 -18.20
C LEU A 233 -10.17 3.92 -19.49
N PRO A 234 -11.40 3.67 -20.00
CA PRO A 234 -11.89 4.31 -21.23
C PRO A 234 -11.99 5.84 -21.17
N ASP A 235 -12.09 6.40 -19.96
CA ASP A 235 -12.20 7.84 -19.69
C ASP A 235 -10.85 8.53 -19.47
N GLY A 236 -9.74 7.80 -19.63
CA GLY A 236 -8.38 8.34 -19.55
C GLY A 236 -7.74 8.26 -18.16
N HIS A 237 -8.46 7.73 -17.16
CA HIS A 237 -7.84 7.40 -15.87
C HIS A 237 -6.92 6.17 -15.99
N TYR A 238 -5.97 6.08 -15.08
CA TYR A 238 -5.04 4.96 -14.99
C TYR A 238 -4.98 4.38 -13.58
N PHE A 239 -4.45 3.17 -13.48
CA PHE A 239 -3.85 2.67 -12.25
C PHE A 239 -2.63 1.81 -12.56
N THR A 240 -1.71 1.68 -11.61
CA THR A 240 -0.53 0.82 -11.73
C THR A 240 -0.30 0.05 -10.44
N ILE A 241 0.26 -1.16 -10.56
CA ILE A 241 0.63 -2.01 -9.42
C ILE A 241 2.02 -2.60 -9.67
N HIS A 242 2.91 -2.47 -8.68
CA HIS A 242 4.23 -3.09 -8.69
C HIS A 242 4.41 -3.96 -7.46
N ILE A 243 4.95 -5.15 -7.64
CA ILE A 243 5.02 -6.21 -6.63
C ILE A 243 6.43 -6.79 -6.60
N THR A 244 7.09 -6.66 -5.45
CA THR A 244 8.31 -7.35 -5.04
C THR A 244 7.93 -8.39 -3.98
N PRO A 245 7.80 -9.67 -4.34
CA PRO A 245 7.16 -10.68 -3.49
C PRO A 245 8.12 -11.40 -2.52
N GLU A 246 9.42 -11.08 -2.52
CA GLU A 246 10.42 -11.69 -1.63
C GLU A 246 10.15 -11.38 -0.15
N PRO A 247 10.11 -12.38 0.76
CA PRO A 247 9.72 -12.17 2.15
C PRO A 247 10.58 -11.14 2.89
N ASP A 248 11.89 -11.14 2.65
CA ASP A 248 12.87 -10.30 3.37
C ASP A 248 12.69 -8.78 3.12
N PHE A 249 12.06 -8.42 2.00
CA PHE A 249 11.88 -7.02 1.57
C PHE A 249 10.58 -6.86 0.76
N SER A 250 9.54 -7.59 1.15
CA SER A 250 8.27 -7.61 0.42
C SER A 250 7.65 -6.22 0.32
N TYR A 251 7.26 -5.84 -0.89
CA TYR A 251 6.75 -4.51 -1.20
C TYR A 251 5.68 -4.57 -2.29
N VAL A 252 4.56 -3.88 -2.08
CA VAL A 252 3.56 -3.64 -3.12
C VAL A 252 3.17 -2.18 -3.14
N SER A 253 3.17 -1.57 -4.32
CA SER A 253 2.58 -0.27 -4.56
C SER A 253 1.31 -0.38 -5.39
N PHE A 254 0.36 0.48 -5.09
CA PHE A 254 -0.81 0.75 -5.94
C PHE A 254 -0.92 2.26 -6.11
N GLU A 255 -1.17 2.71 -7.33
CA GLU A 255 -1.40 4.12 -7.63
C GLU A 255 -2.52 4.28 -8.64
N THR A 256 -3.35 5.32 -8.49
CA THR A 256 -4.41 5.64 -9.44
C THR A 256 -4.77 7.11 -9.38
N ASN A 257 -5.19 7.67 -10.52
CA ASN A 257 -5.84 8.98 -10.57
C ASN A 257 -7.37 8.93 -10.64
N VAL A 258 -7.98 7.74 -10.49
CA VAL A 258 -9.45 7.63 -10.48
C VAL A 258 -10.00 8.41 -9.28
N SER A 259 -10.82 9.41 -9.58
CA SER A 259 -11.43 10.28 -8.56
C SER A 259 -12.58 9.58 -7.83
N TYR A 260 -12.53 9.59 -6.51
CA TYR A 260 -13.61 9.11 -5.63
C TYR A 260 -13.89 10.13 -4.54
N ASN A 261 -15.14 10.25 -4.09
CA ASN A 261 -15.46 11.03 -2.89
C ASN A 261 -14.80 10.45 -1.62
N GLN A 262 -14.60 9.12 -1.59
CA GLN A 262 -13.95 8.40 -0.50
C GLN A 262 -13.24 7.17 -1.06
N TYR A 263 -11.98 6.96 -0.65
CA TYR A 263 -11.15 5.85 -1.12
C TYR A 263 -11.25 4.59 -0.24
N GLN A 264 -12.08 4.59 0.81
CA GLN A 264 -12.17 3.52 1.80
C GLN A 264 -12.43 2.15 1.17
N GLU A 265 -13.45 2.05 0.31
CA GLU A 265 -13.85 0.79 -0.31
C GLU A 265 -12.81 0.27 -1.31
N LEU A 266 -12.20 1.17 -2.08
CA LEU A 266 -11.10 0.81 -2.99
C LEU A 266 -9.91 0.28 -2.21
N THR A 267 -9.50 1.00 -1.16
CA THR A 267 -8.39 0.61 -0.28
C THR A 267 -8.69 -0.76 0.37
N ARG A 268 -9.89 -0.97 0.89
CA ARG A 268 -10.30 -2.24 1.51
C ARG A 268 -10.22 -3.42 0.53
N LYS A 269 -10.59 -3.22 -0.74
CA LYS A 269 -10.43 -4.25 -1.78
C LYS A 269 -8.95 -4.59 -1.98
N ILE A 270 -8.08 -3.58 -2.08
CA ILE A 270 -6.64 -3.75 -2.29
C ILE A 270 -6.00 -4.45 -1.08
N LEU A 271 -6.30 -4.01 0.14
CA LEU A 271 -5.81 -4.66 1.37
C LEU A 271 -6.23 -6.12 1.45
N LYS A 272 -7.42 -6.49 0.99
CA LYS A 272 -7.86 -7.89 0.94
C LYS A 272 -7.09 -8.73 -0.10
N MET A 273 -6.60 -8.11 -1.19
CA MET A 273 -5.80 -8.82 -2.20
C MET A 273 -4.42 -9.19 -1.66
N PHE A 274 -3.77 -8.24 -0.98
CA PHE A 274 -2.35 -8.34 -0.63
C PHE A 274 -2.07 -8.64 0.85
N ASN A 275 -3.04 -8.39 1.74
CA ASN A 275 -2.98 -8.64 3.18
C ASN A 275 -1.66 -8.16 3.85
N PRO A 276 -1.32 -6.86 3.77
CA PRO A 276 -0.06 -6.36 4.29
C PRO A 276 -0.06 -6.23 5.83
N GLY A 277 1.11 -6.42 6.45
CA GLY A 277 1.31 -6.12 7.87
C GLY A 277 1.38 -4.62 8.15
N LYS A 278 1.87 -3.82 7.19
CA LYS A 278 1.90 -2.34 7.27
C LYS A 278 1.56 -1.73 5.92
N PHE A 279 0.88 -0.60 5.94
CA PHE A 279 0.70 0.20 4.74
C PHE A 279 0.59 1.70 5.02
N THR A 280 0.89 2.49 4.01
CA THR A 280 0.68 3.94 4.00
C THR A 280 -0.26 4.29 2.86
N THR A 281 -1.15 5.24 3.09
CA THR A 281 -1.96 5.86 2.04
C THR A 281 -1.59 7.33 1.90
N THR A 282 -1.37 7.74 0.66
CA THR A 282 -1.10 9.13 0.30
C THR A 282 -2.17 9.55 -0.69
N ILE A 283 -2.95 10.57 -0.33
CA ILE A 283 -3.95 11.15 -1.22
C ILE A 283 -3.52 12.57 -1.51
N PHE A 284 -3.32 12.84 -2.78
CA PHE A 284 -3.04 14.16 -3.31
C PHE A 284 -4.26 14.64 -4.08
N GLY A 285 -4.68 15.88 -3.90
CA GLY A 285 -5.80 16.41 -4.66
C GLY A 285 -5.78 17.93 -4.72
N GLY A 286 -6.20 18.48 -5.86
CA GLY A 286 -6.37 19.92 -6.00
C GLY A 286 -7.35 20.46 -4.95
N THR A 287 -7.17 21.68 -4.48
CA THR A 287 -8.00 22.30 -3.41
C THR A 287 -9.52 22.29 -3.68
N ALA A 288 -9.95 22.15 -4.94
CA ALA A 288 -11.35 22.00 -5.34
C ALA A 288 -11.91 20.57 -5.17
N SER A 289 -11.07 19.61 -4.79
CA SER A 289 -11.42 18.21 -4.62
C SER A 289 -12.22 17.95 -3.34
N THR A 290 -13.38 17.30 -3.48
CA THR A 290 -14.22 16.89 -2.34
C THR A 290 -13.72 15.64 -1.62
N SER A 291 -12.73 14.92 -2.18
CA SER A 291 -12.27 13.63 -1.64
C SER A 291 -11.51 13.76 -0.32
N LEU A 292 -10.77 14.85 -0.17
CA LEU A 292 -9.93 15.13 0.99
C LEU A 292 -10.77 15.39 2.24
N ASP A 293 -11.92 16.06 2.10
CA ASP A 293 -12.87 16.27 3.21
C ASP A 293 -13.51 14.97 3.68
N GLY A 294 -13.80 14.06 2.75
CA GLY A 294 -14.27 12.72 3.06
C GLY A 294 -13.20 11.90 3.81
N GLN A 295 -11.95 12.02 3.36
CA GLN A 295 -10.82 11.28 3.94
C GLN A 295 -10.40 11.80 5.32
N ARG A 296 -10.43 13.11 5.55
CA ARG A 296 -10.17 13.73 6.88
C ARG A 296 -11.09 13.17 7.97
N LYS A 297 -12.31 12.76 7.59
CA LYS A 297 -13.35 12.23 8.48
C LYS A 297 -13.40 10.71 8.53
N MET A 298 -12.54 10.02 7.78
CA MET A 298 -12.63 8.58 7.59
C MET A 298 -12.28 7.81 8.86
N SER A 299 -13.13 6.86 9.23
CA SER A 299 -12.86 5.89 10.28
C SER A 299 -11.82 4.86 9.82
N LEU A 300 -11.08 4.30 10.78
CA LEU A 300 -10.02 3.33 10.49
C LEU A 300 -10.54 2.03 9.88
N TYR A 301 -9.63 1.30 9.23
CA TYR A 301 -9.87 -0.05 8.75
C TYR A 301 -9.95 -0.99 9.98
N PRO A 302 -10.99 -1.82 10.14
CA PRO A 302 -11.22 -2.55 11.39
C PRO A 302 -10.06 -3.42 11.89
N ASP A 303 -9.25 -3.93 10.96
CA ASP A 303 -8.14 -4.84 11.26
C ASP A 303 -6.79 -4.10 11.42
N TYR A 304 -6.80 -2.77 11.40
CA TYR A 304 -5.59 -1.97 11.40
C TYR A 304 -5.66 -0.69 12.25
N GLY A 305 -4.60 -0.49 13.02
CA GLY A 305 -4.38 0.65 13.88
C GLY A 305 -3.62 1.77 13.16
N ARG A 306 -4.08 3.00 13.34
CA ARG A 306 -3.39 4.19 12.81
C ARG A 306 -2.11 4.45 13.59
N ILE A 307 -0.99 4.51 12.90
CA ILE A 307 0.29 4.94 13.47
C ILE A 307 0.42 6.46 13.39
N ASP A 308 0.12 7.02 12.22
CA ASP A 308 0.34 8.44 11.93
C ASP A 308 -0.70 8.97 10.94
N HIS A 309 -1.01 10.26 11.04
CA HIS A 309 -1.93 10.94 10.14
C HIS A 309 -1.54 12.41 10.03
N GLN A 310 -1.15 12.82 8.83
CA GLN A 310 -0.68 14.17 8.56
C GLN A 310 -1.45 14.74 7.39
N VAL A 311 -1.84 16.00 7.53
CA VAL A 311 -2.51 16.78 6.50
C VAL A 311 -1.62 17.97 6.18
N VAL A 312 -1.28 18.12 4.91
CA VAL A 312 -0.53 19.26 4.40
C VAL A 312 -1.43 20.03 3.46
N CYS A 313 -1.53 21.34 3.69
CA CYS A 313 -2.19 22.25 2.76
C CYS A 313 -1.09 22.99 1.98
N LEU A 314 -0.93 22.63 0.71
CA LEU A 314 -0.11 23.39 -0.23
C LEU A 314 -0.97 24.47 -0.90
N VAL A 315 -0.35 25.33 -1.71
CA VAL A 315 -1.05 26.47 -2.33
C VAL A 315 -2.22 26.02 -3.22
N ASP A 316 -2.05 24.95 -3.98
CA ASP A 316 -3.03 24.47 -4.95
C ASP A 316 -3.49 23.03 -4.71
N HIS A 317 -2.84 22.30 -3.81
CA HIS A 317 -3.18 20.92 -3.45
C HIS A 317 -3.24 20.73 -1.94
N ASP A 318 -4.12 19.85 -1.51
CA ASP A 318 -4.04 19.25 -0.18
C ASP A 318 -3.51 17.83 -0.31
N LEU A 319 -2.68 17.45 0.65
CA LEU A 319 -2.12 16.11 0.76
C LEU A 319 -2.48 15.52 2.11
N ILE A 320 -2.93 14.26 2.11
CA ILE A 320 -3.17 13.48 3.32
C ILE A 320 -2.29 12.25 3.28
N ASN A 321 -1.42 12.11 4.27
CA ASN A 321 -0.58 10.94 4.46
C ASN A 321 -1.00 10.18 5.73
N THR A 322 -1.33 8.90 5.60
CA THR A 322 -1.79 8.07 6.72
C THR A 322 -1.00 6.77 6.79
N ALA A 323 -0.27 6.56 7.88
CA ALA A 323 0.48 5.34 8.13
C ALA A 323 -0.29 4.41 9.08
N VAL A 324 -0.33 3.13 8.75
CA VAL A 324 -1.21 2.13 9.36
C VAL A 324 -0.46 0.80 9.55
N LYS A 325 -0.72 0.08 10.64
CA LYS A 325 -0.19 -1.26 10.91
C LYS A 325 -1.31 -2.20 11.32
N SER A 326 -1.19 -3.48 10.98
CA SER A 326 -2.16 -4.51 11.37
C SER A 326 -2.28 -4.58 12.90
N ASP A 327 -3.52 -4.59 13.38
CA ASP A 327 -3.82 -4.64 14.81
C ASP A 327 -3.66 -6.04 15.39
N ALA A 328 -3.40 -7.07 14.58
CA ALA A 328 -3.13 -8.41 15.09
C ALA A 328 -1.91 -8.42 16.04
N ASP A 329 -0.85 -7.70 15.68
CA ASP A 329 0.33 -7.52 16.53
C ASP A 329 0.03 -6.62 17.73
N SER A 330 -0.75 -5.55 17.55
CA SER A 330 -1.09 -4.62 18.64
C SER A 330 -1.98 -5.29 19.68
N LEU A 331 -2.95 -6.10 19.25
CA LEU A 331 -3.81 -6.90 20.10
C LEU A 331 -3.00 -7.99 20.80
N LEU A 332 -2.10 -8.70 20.10
CA LEU A 332 -1.19 -9.67 20.73
C LEU A 332 -0.24 -9.00 21.73
N GLU A 333 0.30 -7.83 21.42
CA GLU A 333 1.20 -7.06 22.28
C GLU A 333 0.45 -6.48 23.48
N GLU A 334 -0.78 -6.00 23.30
CA GLU A 334 -1.67 -5.53 24.37
C GLU A 334 -2.14 -6.69 25.26
N ILE A 335 -2.47 -7.84 24.69
CA ILE A 335 -2.73 -9.09 25.42
C ILE A 335 -1.48 -9.49 26.20
N CYS A 336 -0.30 -9.53 25.58
CA CYS A 336 0.97 -9.86 26.24
C CYS A 336 1.31 -8.87 27.37
N ASN A 337 1.09 -7.58 27.17
CA ASN A 337 1.33 -6.54 28.17
C ASN A 337 0.32 -6.60 29.31
N THR A 338 -0.94 -6.91 29.01
CA THR A 338 -1.98 -7.16 30.02
C THR A 338 -1.62 -8.38 30.84
N ILE A 339 -1.22 -9.49 30.21
CA ILE A 339 -0.74 -10.70 30.89
C ILE A 339 0.45 -10.36 31.82
N LYS A 340 1.45 -9.63 31.33
CA LYS A 340 2.63 -9.22 32.13
C LYS A 340 2.24 -8.34 33.32
N ARG A 341 1.24 -7.46 33.18
CA ARG A 341 0.75 -6.58 34.26
C ARG A 341 -0.11 -7.34 35.27
N THR A 342 -0.95 -8.27 34.81
CA THR A 342 -1.87 -9.05 35.65
C THR A 342 -1.15 -10.18 36.38
N LEU A 343 -0.17 -10.81 35.76
CA LEU A 343 0.70 -11.82 36.37
C LEU A 343 1.91 -11.13 37.02
N ALA A 344 1.67 -10.41 38.11
CA ALA A 344 2.73 -9.89 38.96
C ALA A 344 3.43 -11.06 39.68
N VAL A 345 4.37 -11.74 39.02
CA VAL A 345 5.17 -12.78 39.66
C VAL A 345 6.62 -12.66 39.20
N SER A 346 7.45 -12.13 40.08
CA SER A 346 8.90 -12.22 40.00
C SER A 346 9.32 -13.69 40.05
N ASP A 347 10.16 -14.10 39.11
CA ASP A 347 10.97 -15.33 39.10
C ASP A 347 10.33 -16.67 38.70
N ILE A 348 9.26 -16.69 37.90
CA ILE A 348 8.76 -17.95 37.27
C ILE A 348 8.71 -17.83 35.76
N ILE A 349 9.46 -18.70 35.06
CA ILE A 349 9.37 -18.89 33.60
C ILE A 349 8.07 -19.63 33.31
N PHE A 350 7.09 -18.95 32.71
CA PHE A 350 5.89 -19.57 32.15
C PHE A 350 6.03 -19.64 30.62
N SER A 351 5.69 -20.79 30.02
CA SER A 351 5.30 -20.82 28.60
C SER A 351 3.80 -20.50 28.53
N VAL A 352 3.42 -19.56 27.68
CA VAL A 352 2.02 -19.15 27.46
C VAL A 352 1.64 -19.50 26.04
N ASP A 353 0.72 -20.43 25.87
CA ASP A 353 0.10 -20.73 24.58
C ASP A 353 -1.15 -19.86 24.43
N ILE A 354 -1.16 -18.98 23.44
CA ILE A 354 -2.33 -18.15 23.09
C ILE A 354 -3.02 -18.81 21.89
N LEU A 355 -4.22 -19.34 22.11
CA LEU A 355 -5.06 -19.87 21.05
C LEU A 355 -6.09 -18.81 20.64
N LEU A 356 -5.97 -18.30 19.42
CA LEU A 356 -6.91 -17.38 18.80
C LEU A 356 -7.94 -18.18 17.99
N PHE A 357 -9.23 -17.88 18.18
CA PHE A 357 -10.31 -18.47 17.41
C PHE A 357 -11.23 -17.36 16.87
N THR A 358 -11.66 -17.48 15.62
CA THR A 358 -12.77 -16.71 15.05
C THR A 358 -14.07 -17.42 15.40
N ALA A 359 -14.96 -16.80 16.17
CA ALA A 359 -16.27 -17.37 16.49
C ALA A 359 -17.40 -16.51 15.91
N ASP A 360 -18.29 -17.13 15.11
CA ASP A 360 -19.46 -16.48 14.50
C ASP A 360 -20.63 -16.23 15.47
N LEU A 361 -20.46 -16.57 16.76
CA LEU A 361 -21.43 -16.37 17.85
C LEU A 361 -20.67 -15.93 19.10
N PRO A 362 -21.28 -15.13 20.02
CA PRO A 362 -20.65 -14.83 21.30
C PRO A 362 -20.30 -16.17 21.96
N ALA A 363 -19.04 -16.33 22.31
CA ALA A 363 -18.50 -17.58 22.83
C ALA A 363 -19.32 -18.04 24.04
N HIS A 364 -20.32 -18.89 23.80
CA HIS A 364 -20.92 -19.69 24.86
C HIS A 364 -19.79 -20.60 25.32
N ALA A 365 -19.20 -20.22 26.45
CA ALA A 365 -18.19 -21.01 27.14
C ALA A 365 -18.58 -22.49 27.07
N LEU A 366 -17.73 -23.29 26.46
CA LEU A 366 -17.82 -24.75 26.44
C LEU A 366 -17.79 -25.26 27.88
N THR A 367 -18.94 -25.37 28.52
CA THR A 367 -19.08 -25.99 29.85
C THR A 367 -19.67 -27.38 29.70
N THR A 368 -18.84 -28.41 29.84
CA THR A 368 -19.33 -29.76 30.14
C THR A 368 -19.53 -29.88 31.65
N LYS A 369 -20.78 -29.92 32.12
CA LYS A 369 -21.09 -30.29 33.51
C LYS A 369 -20.93 -31.80 33.66
N HIS A 370 -20.09 -32.24 34.61
CA HIS A 370 -20.07 -33.61 35.08
C HIS A 370 -20.50 -33.64 36.55
N VAL A 371 -21.32 -34.62 36.92
CA VAL A 371 -21.87 -34.79 38.27
C VAL A 371 -20.72 -34.94 39.28
N HIS A 372 -20.78 -34.17 40.37
CA HIS A 372 -19.85 -34.09 41.52
C HIS A 372 -18.81 -32.94 41.55
N HIS A 373 -18.80 -31.99 40.61
CA HIS A 373 -18.02 -30.75 40.75
C HIS A 373 -18.90 -29.50 40.62
N ASN A 374 -18.99 -28.69 41.68
CA ASN A 374 -19.58 -27.34 41.63
C ASN A 374 -18.52 -26.33 41.16
N GLY A 375 -18.06 -26.49 39.92
CA GLY A 375 -17.14 -25.56 39.26
C GLY A 375 -17.53 -25.36 37.81
N TYR A 376 -17.37 -24.14 37.31
CA TYR A 376 -17.70 -23.74 35.93
C TYR A 376 -16.74 -24.31 34.86
N TYR A 377 -15.84 -25.25 35.20
CA TYR A 377 -14.80 -25.76 34.29
C TYR A 377 -14.51 -27.26 34.47
N ALA A 378 -14.12 -27.92 33.37
CA ALA A 378 -13.85 -29.35 33.31
C ALA A 378 -12.57 -29.74 34.09
N CYS A 379 -12.68 -30.80 34.90
CA CYS A 379 -11.59 -31.32 35.74
C CYS A 379 -10.64 -32.22 34.94
N LEU A 380 -9.33 -31.89 34.96
CA LEU A 380 -8.25 -32.63 34.29
C LEU A 380 -8.08 -34.09 34.78
N LYS A 381 -8.62 -34.47 35.95
CA LYS A 381 -8.59 -35.87 36.42
C LYS A 381 -9.54 -36.80 35.68
N CYS A 382 -10.47 -36.27 34.89
CA CYS A 382 -11.48 -37.06 34.17
C CYS A 382 -11.11 -37.34 32.70
N ILE A 383 -9.99 -36.79 32.21
CA ILE A 383 -9.48 -37.06 30.87
C ILE A 383 -8.84 -38.45 30.88
N LYS A 384 -9.55 -39.45 30.35
CA LYS A 384 -8.88 -40.68 29.92
C LYS A 384 -8.09 -40.35 28.66
N ARG A 385 -6.78 -40.60 28.68
CA ARG A 385 -5.97 -40.64 27.46
C ARG A 385 -6.60 -41.64 26.49
N ASP A 386 -6.60 -41.29 25.21
CA ASP A 386 -7.01 -42.12 24.06
C ASP A 386 -8.52 -42.16 23.69
N VAL A 387 -9.27 -41.08 23.97
CA VAL A 387 -10.58 -40.88 23.32
C VAL A 387 -10.57 -39.60 22.50
N TRP A 388 -10.29 -39.74 21.21
CA TRP A 388 -10.65 -38.74 20.21
C TRP A 388 -12.16 -38.85 19.97
N ARG A 389 -12.90 -37.76 20.18
CA ARG A 389 -14.26 -37.64 19.64
C ARG A 389 -14.14 -36.98 18.27
N GLU A 390 -14.62 -37.69 17.25
CA GLU A 390 -14.67 -37.24 15.85
C GLU A 390 -15.39 -35.89 15.71
N GLU A 391 -14.91 -35.08 14.77
CA GLU A 391 -15.53 -33.83 14.35
C GLU A 391 -16.98 -34.06 13.88
N GLY A 392 -17.89 -33.17 14.30
CA GLY A 392 -19.08 -32.89 13.49
C GLY A 392 -20.47 -33.20 14.04
N ARG A 393 -20.68 -33.55 15.33
CA ARG A 393 -22.05 -33.56 15.91
C ARG A 393 -22.10 -33.10 17.36
N ILE A 394 -22.71 -31.92 17.58
CA ILE A 394 -23.26 -31.50 18.87
C ILE A 394 -24.78 -31.60 18.78
N VAL A 395 -25.38 -32.44 19.62
CA VAL A 395 -26.84 -32.47 19.86
C VAL A 395 -27.14 -31.55 21.03
N ILE A 396 -28.01 -30.56 20.84
CA ILE A 396 -28.56 -29.71 21.92
C ILE A 396 -30.03 -30.08 22.11
N TYR A 397 -30.43 -30.40 23.34
CA TYR A 397 -31.84 -30.43 23.75
C TYR A 397 -32.25 -29.06 24.29
N PRO A 398 -33.48 -28.57 24.01
CA PRO A 398 -33.91 -27.26 24.43
C PRO A 398 -34.31 -27.28 25.90
N TYR A 399 -33.90 -26.27 26.67
CA TYR A 399 -34.63 -25.90 27.87
C TYR A 399 -35.14 -24.47 27.74
N ASN A 400 -36.43 -24.34 27.99
CA ASN A 400 -37.31 -23.29 27.51
C ASN A 400 -37.33 -22.08 28.45
N GLN A 401 -37.48 -20.92 27.82
CA GLN A 401 -38.27 -19.75 28.21
C GLN A 401 -37.70 -18.69 29.17
N ASN A 402 -37.79 -17.46 28.64
CA ASN A 402 -37.82 -16.15 29.27
C ASN A 402 -36.50 -15.42 29.50
N SER A 403 -35.91 -14.91 28.41
CA SER A 403 -35.69 -13.46 28.32
C SER A 403 -35.56 -13.03 26.87
N SER A 404 -36.27 -11.95 26.57
CA SER A 404 -36.34 -11.24 25.31
C SER A 404 -35.07 -10.41 25.07
N SER A 405 -34.73 -10.27 23.78
CA SER A 405 -33.91 -9.23 23.16
C SER A 405 -32.42 -9.16 23.53
N LEU A 406 -31.56 -9.61 22.61
CA LEU A 406 -30.29 -8.96 22.28
C LEU A 406 -30.02 -9.16 20.79
N ARG A 407 -30.01 -8.04 20.05
CA ARG A 407 -29.70 -7.97 18.62
C ARG A 407 -28.22 -8.30 18.43
N THR A 408 -27.91 -9.10 17.43
CA THR A 408 -26.56 -9.43 16.99
C THR A 408 -25.85 -8.17 16.46
N SER A 409 -24.63 -7.93 16.93
CA SER A 409 -23.67 -7.05 16.27
C SER A 409 -22.65 -7.93 15.53
N PRO A 410 -22.24 -7.62 14.29
CA PRO A 410 -21.35 -8.46 13.49
C PRO A 410 -19.86 -8.33 13.86
N HIS A 411 -19.54 -7.97 15.11
CA HIS A 411 -18.14 -7.87 15.53
C HIS A 411 -17.58 -9.25 15.88
N ILE A 412 -16.42 -9.56 15.28
CA ILE A 412 -15.59 -10.73 15.60
C ILE A 412 -15.22 -10.63 17.08
N ASN A 413 -15.67 -11.60 17.89
CA ASN A 413 -15.21 -11.72 19.27
C ASN A 413 -13.92 -12.53 19.28
N VAL A 414 -12.82 -11.92 19.69
CA VAL A 414 -11.54 -12.62 19.92
C VAL A 414 -11.53 -13.10 21.36
N CYS A 415 -11.65 -14.41 21.59
CA CYS A 415 -11.46 -15.01 22.91
C CYS A 415 -10.03 -15.52 23.05
N ALA A 416 -9.28 -15.04 24.05
CA ALA A 416 -7.95 -15.54 24.37
C ALA A 416 -8.00 -16.48 25.58
N THR A 417 -7.49 -17.70 25.42
CA THR A 417 -7.30 -18.63 26.55
C THR A 417 -5.83 -18.65 26.94
N LEU A 418 -5.49 -18.21 28.16
CA LEU A 418 -4.19 -18.47 28.76
C LEU A 418 -4.16 -19.86 29.37
N VAL A 419 -3.10 -20.61 29.08
CA VAL A 419 -2.75 -21.82 29.82
C VAL A 419 -1.46 -21.56 30.58
N LEU A 420 -1.54 -21.52 31.91
CA LEU A 420 -0.35 -21.39 32.77
C LEU A 420 0.15 -22.77 33.16
N HIS A 421 1.39 -23.08 32.78
CA HIS A 421 2.10 -24.27 33.24
C HIS A 421 2.89 -23.93 34.50
N GLN A 422 2.35 -24.29 35.67
CA GLN A 422 3.10 -24.32 36.92
C GLN A 422 3.35 -25.78 37.30
N ASN A 423 4.54 -26.10 37.83
CA ASN A 423 5.01 -27.45 38.21
C ASN A 423 3.94 -28.34 38.88
N LYS A 424 3.10 -29.00 38.06
CA LYS A 424 1.97 -29.92 38.35
C LYS A 424 0.56 -29.34 38.60
N CYS A 425 0.25 -28.11 38.17
CA CYS A 425 -1.14 -27.64 38.09
C CYS A 425 -1.34 -26.71 36.88
N HIS A 426 -2.29 -27.05 36.01
CA HIS A 426 -2.66 -26.20 34.87
C HIS A 426 -3.79 -25.27 35.31
N GLN A 427 -3.54 -23.97 35.33
CA GLN A 427 -4.60 -22.97 35.45
C GLN A 427 -4.92 -22.43 34.07
N LYS A 428 -6.20 -22.49 33.68
CA LYS A 428 -6.70 -21.81 32.48
C LYS A 428 -7.38 -20.51 32.87
N ILE A 429 -6.92 -19.40 32.29
CA ILE A 429 -7.54 -18.09 32.45
C ILE A 429 -8.15 -17.73 31.10
N VAL A 430 -9.45 -17.46 31.06
CA VAL A 430 -10.13 -16.99 29.85
C VAL A 430 -10.25 -15.47 29.94
N LEU A 431 -9.62 -14.77 29.01
CA LEU A 431 -9.79 -13.33 28.82
C LEU A 431 -10.85 -13.16 27.73
N VAL A 432 -11.98 -12.56 28.11
CA VAL A 432 -13.12 -12.25 27.22
C VAL A 432 -13.05 -10.80 26.81
#